data_AF-A0AAV3IDK7-F1
#
_entry.id   AF-A0AAV3IDK7-F1
#
_cell.length_a   1.000
_cell.length_b   1.000
_cell.length_c   1.000
_cell.angle_alpha   90.00
_cell.angle_beta   90.00
_cell.angle_gamma   90.00
#
_symmetry.space_group_name_H-M   'P 1'
#
loop_
_entity.id
_entity.type
_entity.pdbx_description
1 polymer ?
#
loop_
_entity_poly.entity_id
_entity_poly.type
_entity_poly.pdbx_seq_one_letter_code
_entity_poly.pdbx_strand_id
1 'polypeptide(L)'
;LSPLEQANAEKLLKLQHAITPLKEFGKNYPEFALKPKEALEKLLQERNGQVAGAAYREDLGGIDFVWGNKDYGLEHILEKRKKQYKRLGLTNEQAKERTNELIKEIPNIIQKGLKEEDKPGYAVIILNNSKVVLSKFKGDNELKNHYMITSFEVDDKVLRELETIATLPNDYRDGINYSISNLIEPNPTTNTIKPQEPLSPLEQANAEKLAKL
;
A
#
# COMPACT_ATOMS: atom_id res chain seq x y z
N LEU A 1 -9.74 -23.59 -28.65
CA LEU A 1 -10.01 -22.40 -27.84
C LEU A 1 -10.00 -21.18 -28.75
N SER A 2 -11.08 -20.41 -28.75
CA SER A 2 -11.14 -19.07 -29.32
C SER A 2 -10.08 -18.14 -28.69
N PRO A 3 -9.73 -17.01 -29.31
CA PRO A 3 -8.77 -16.06 -28.74
C PRO A 3 -9.14 -15.59 -27.32
N LEU A 4 -10.44 -15.40 -27.05
CA LEU A 4 -10.93 -15.02 -25.72
C LEU A 4 -10.74 -16.15 -24.69
N GLU A 5 -11.00 -17.39 -25.08
CA GLU A 5 -10.78 -18.54 -24.21
C GLU A 5 -9.30 -18.76 -23.90
N GLN A 6 -8.42 -18.50 -24.87
CA GLN A 6 -6.96 -18.57 -24.65
C GLN A 6 -6.50 -17.49 -23.66
N ALA A 7 -6.92 -16.23 -23.84
CA ALA A 7 -6.57 -15.14 -22.94
C ALA A 7 -7.05 -15.40 -21.49
N ASN A 8 -8.25 -15.96 -21.32
CA ASN A 8 -8.77 -16.33 -20.01
C ASN A 8 -7.96 -17.46 -19.36
N ALA A 9 -7.58 -18.48 -20.13
CA ALA A 9 -6.76 -19.58 -19.64
C ALA A 9 -5.37 -19.09 -19.20
N GLU A 10 -4.75 -18.21 -19.98
CA GLU A 10 -3.45 -17.61 -19.62
C GLU A 10 -3.53 -16.79 -18.33
N LYS A 11 -4.59 -16.00 -18.17
CA LYS A 11 -4.81 -15.21 -16.95
C LYS A 11 -4.98 -16.09 -15.72
N LEU A 12 -5.77 -17.15 -15.82
CA LEU A 12 -5.97 -18.10 -14.72
C LEU A 12 -4.66 -18.80 -14.34
N LEU A 13 -3.87 -19.20 -15.33
CA LEU A 13 -2.56 -19.82 -15.11
C LEU A 13 -1.59 -18.86 -14.39
N LYS A 14 -1.53 -17.59 -14.81
CA LYS A 14 -0.73 -16.57 -14.14
C LYS A 14 -1.16 -16.37 -12.69
N LEU A 15 -2.46 -16.34 -12.43
CA LEU A 15 -3.01 -16.17 -11.09
C LEU A 15 -2.69 -17.40 -10.21
N GLN A 16 -2.82 -18.61 -10.76
CA GLN A 16 -2.48 -19.85 -10.06
C GLN A 16 -1.00 -19.88 -9.66
N HIS A 17 -0.10 -19.50 -10.57
CA HIS A 17 1.31 -19.38 -10.26
C HIS A 17 1.55 -18.32 -9.17
N ALA A 18 0.94 -17.14 -9.28
CA ALA A 18 1.10 -16.04 -8.33
C ALA A 18 0.71 -16.38 -6.89
N ILE A 19 -0.21 -17.33 -6.66
CA ILE A 19 -0.63 -17.75 -5.32
C ILE A 19 0.06 -19.05 -4.84
N THR A 20 0.96 -19.61 -5.64
CA THR A 20 1.68 -20.84 -5.27
C THR A 20 2.75 -20.49 -4.22
N PRO A 21 2.72 -21.11 -3.03
CA PRO A 21 3.61 -20.72 -1.95
C PRO A 21 5.05 -21.15 -2.17
N LEU A 22 5.99 -20.29 -1.77
CA LEU A 22 7.42 -20.55 -1.83
C LEU A 22 7.91 -21.14 -0.50
N LYS A 23 8.28 -22.42 -0.49
CA LYS A 23 8.61 -23.18 0.73
C LYS A 23 9.66 -22.51 1.64
N GLU A 24 10.54 -21.72 1.05
CA GLU A 24 11.63 -21.03 1.74
C GLU A 24 11.20 -19.91 2.70
N PHE A 25 9.94 -19.46 2.62
CA PHE A 25 9.37 -18.48 3.55
C PHE A 25 8.54 -19.12 4.68
N GLY A 26 8.56 -20.45 4.79
CA GLY A 26 7.89 -21.19 5.87
C GLY A 26 6.38 -21.32 5.67
N LYS A 27 5.62 -21.23 6.76
CA LYS A 27 4.16 -21.42 6.76
C LYS A 27 3.48 -20.40 5.83
N ASN A 28 2.60 -20.87 4.95
CA ASN A 28 1.77 -20.01 4.11
C ASN A 28 0.37 -19.85 4.73
N TYR A 29 -0.23 -18.66 4.57
CA TYR A 29 -1.62 -18.38 4.93
C TYR A 29 -2.45 -18.10 3.66
N PRO A 30 -2.83 -19.15 2.91
CA PRO A 30 -3.47 -19.01 1.60
C PRO A 30 -4.85 -18.32 1.64
N GLU A 31 -5.53 -18.33 2.79
CA GLU A 31 -6.86 -17.71 2.98
C GLU A 31 -6.85 -16.18 2.79
N PHE A 32 -5.66 -15.56 2.84
CA PHE A 32 -5.41 -14.14 2.65
C PHE A 32 -4.76 -13.80 1.29
N ALA A 33 -4.64 -14.75 0.38
CA ALA A 33 -4.20 -14.46 -0.99
C ALA A 33 -5.15 -13.46 -1.66
N LEU A 34 -4.59 -12.51 -2.42
CA LEU A 34 -5.28 -11.40 -3.08
C LEU A 34 -6.04 -10.46 -2.12
N LYS A 35 -5.75 -10.53 -0.82
CA LYS A 35 -6.32 -9.69 0.24
C LYS A 35 -5.18 -8.99 0.97
N PRO A 36 -4.54 -7.98 0.35
CA PRO A 36 -3.26 -7.46 0.83
C PRO A 36 -3.34 -6.81 2.22
N LYS A 37 -4.48 -6.25 2.61
CA LYS A 37 -4.65 -5.66 3.94
C LYS A 37 -4.70 -6.74 5.02
N GLU A 38 -5.53 -7.75 4.80
CA GLU A 38 -5.71 -8.88 5.70
C GLU A 38 -4.45 -9.76 5.75
N ALA A 39 -3.74 -9.89 4.64
CA ALA A 39 -2.44 -10.55 4.56
C ALA A 39 -1.39 -9.85 5.42
N LEU A 40 -1.34 -8.51 5.36
CA LEU A 40 -0.45 -7.71 6.19
C LEU A 40 -0.77 -7.90 7.67
N GLU A 41 -2.05 -7.75 8.03
CA GLU A 41 -2.51 -7.92 9.42
C GLU A 41 -2.20 -9.32 9.96
N LYS A 42 -2.44 -10.36 9.16
CA LYS A 42 -2.10 -11.73 9.52
C LYS A 42 -0.62 -11.90 9.82
N LEU A 43 0.26 -11.36 8.97
CA LEU A 43 1.70 -11.46 9.18
C LEU A 43 2.17 -10.65 10.40
N LEU A 44 1.55 -9.50 10.69
CA LEU A 44 1.84 -8.72 11.89
C LEU A 44 1.44 -9.46 13.18
N GLN A 45 0.35 -10.23 13.12
CA GLN A 45 -0.13 -11.06 14.22
C GLN A 45 0.79 -12.27 14.45
N GLU A 46 1.06 -13.04 13.39
CA GLU A 46 1.81 -14.31 13.49
C GLU A 46 3.32 -14.09 13.62
N ARG A 47 3.83 -13.00 13.03
CA ARG A 47 5.26 -12.67 12.98
C ARG A 47 6.14 -13.80 12.43
N ASN A 48 5.60 -14.55 11.47
CA ASN A 48 6.29 -15.62 10.77
C ASN A 48 5.57 -15.91 9.44
N GLY A 49 6.23 -16.67 8.58
CA GLY A 49 5.60 -17.21 7.39
C GLY A 49 5.45 -16.20 6.24
N GLN A 50 4.48 -16.49 5.38
CA GLN A 50 4.17 -15.73 4.19
C GLN A 50 2.67 -15.76 3.87
N VAL A 51 2.26 -14.81 3.03
CA VAL A 51 1.05 -14.87 2.23
C VAL A 51 1.49 -14.78 0.77
N ALA A 52 1.57 -15.94 0.12
CA ALA A 52 1.90 -16.01 -1.30
C ALA A 52 0.77 -15.41 -2.13
N GLY A 53 1.12 -14.54 -3.08
CA GLY A 53 0.16 -13.80 -3.88
C GLY A 53 -0.76 -12.91 -3.05
N ALA A 54 -0.27 -12.34 -1.95
CA ALA A 54 -1.00 -11.36 -1.14
C ALA A 54 -1.59 -10.22 -1.99
N ALA A 55 -0.86 -9.80 -3.02
CA ALA A 55 -1.35 -8.94 -4.09
C ALA A 55 -0.98 -9.52 -5.46
N TYR A 56 -1.65 -9.02 -6.49
CA TYR A 56 -1.35 -9.34 -7.88
C TYR A 56 -1.42 -8.08 -8.73
N ARG A 57 -0.46 -7.92 -9.66
CA ARG A 57 -0.50 -6.88 -10.70
C ARG A 57 -0.12 -7.48 -12.04
N GLU A 58 -0.81 -7.08 -13.11
CA GLU A 58 -0.53 -7.58 -14.47
C GLU A 58 0.90 -7.24 -14.95
N ASP A 59 1.48 -6.13 -14.46
CA ASP A 59 2.81 -5.64 -14.83
C ASP A 59 3.96 -6.22 -13.97
N LEU A 60 3.66 -7.07 -12.98
CA LEU A 60 4.63 -7.68 -12.06
C LEU A 60 4.43 -9.18 -11.84
N GLY A 61 3.17 -9.64 -11.77
CA GLY A 61 2.79 -10.97 -11.32
C GLY A 61 2.33 -10.99 -9.86
N GLY A 62 2.55 -12.12 -9.19
CA GLY A 62 2.24 -12.30 -7.78
C GLY A 62 3.19 -11.53 -6.89
N ILE A 63 2.65 -10.85 -5.88
CA ILE A 63 3.42 -10.12 -4.87
C ILE A 63 3.16 -10.80 -3.54
N ASP A 64 4.22 -11.38 -3.00
CA ASP A 64 4.22 -12.11 -1.74
C ASP A 64 4.51 -11.15 -0.60
N PHE A 65 3.69 -11.25 0.45
CA PHE A 65 4.02 -10.63 1.72
C PHE A 65 4.69 -11.70 2.55
N VAL A 66 5.89 -11.41 3.05
CA VAL A 66 6.65 -12.34 3.89
C VAL A 66 7.00 -11.67 5.20
N TRP A 67 7.00 -12.42 6.30
CA TRP A 67 7.53 -11.87 7.55
C TRP A 67 9.00 -11.50 7.40
N GLY A 68 9.77 -12.38 6.78
CA GLY A 68 11.17 -12.13 6.42
C GLY A 68 12.12 -12.16 7.61
N ASN A 69 13.17 -11.37 7.52
CA ASN A 69 14.24 -11.32 8.51
C ASN A 69 14.87 -9.90 8.57
N LYS A 70 16.07 -9.77 9.14
CA LYS A 70 16.81 -8.49 9.20
C LYS A 70 17.18 -7.89 7.84
N ASP A 71 17.11 -8.63 6.74
CA ASP A 71 17.57 -8.22 5.41
C ASP A 71 16.41 -7.95 4.43
N TYR A 72 15.23 -8.54 4.65
CA TYR A 72 14.04 -8.36 3.80
C TYR A 72 12.72 -8.64 4.54
N GLY A 73 11.59 -8.32 3.91
CA GLY A 73 10.25 -8.60 4.44
C GLY A 73 9.78 -7.60 5.48
N LEU A 74 8.68 -7.94 6.14
CA LEU A 74 8.00 -7.04 7.06
C LEU A 74 8.81 -6.75 8.34
N GLU A 75 9.56 -7.73 8.84
CA GLU A 75 10.45 -7.53 10.00
C GLU A 75 11.49 -6.44 9.71
N HIS A 76 12.16 -6.51 8.55
CA HIS A 76 13.13 -5.50 8.13
C HIS A 76 12.51 -4.10 8.08
N ILE A 77 11.35 -3.98 7.44
CA ILE A 77 10.64 -2.70 7.28
C ILE A 77 10.29 -2.10 8.63
N LEU A 78 9.69 -2.89 9.52
CA LEU A 78 9.30 -2.48 10.87
C LEU A 78 10.52 -1.95 11.65
N GLU A 79 11.64 -2.66 11.63
CA GLU A 79 12.86 -2.26 12.33
C GLU A 79 13.46 -0.97 11.75
N LYS A 80 13.50 -0.83 10.43
CA LYS A 80 13.99 0.37 9.75
C LYS A 80 13.15 1.60 10.12
N ARG A 81 11.82 1.51 10.02
CA ARG A 81 10.91 2.63 10.33
C ARG A 81 10.97 3.03 11.80
N LYS A 82 10.98 2.06 12.73
CA LYS A 82 11.17 2.34 14.16
C LYS A 82 12.47 3.08 14.45
N LYS A 83 13.59 2.65 13.85
CA LYS A 83 14.89 3.33 14.02
C LYS A 83 14.89 4.73 13.44
N GLN A 84 14.23 4.93 12.30
CA GLN A 84 14.09 6.25 11.68
C GLN A 84 13.31 7.20 12.58
N TYR A 85 12.13 6.80 13.09
CA TYR A 85 11.36 7.61 14.04
C TYR A 85 12.12 7.93 15.33
N LYS A 86 12.89 6.99 15.89
CA LYS A 86 13.74 7.28 17.06
C LYS A 86 14.80 8.35 16.76
N ARG A 87 15.39 8.35 15.56
CA ARG A 87 16.33 9.39 15.12
C ARG A 87 15.64 10.76 14.95
N LEU A 88 14.33 10.76 14.73
CA LEU A 88 13.52 11.98 14.68
C LEU A 88 13.12 12.48 16.08
N GLY A 89 13.42 11.73 17.15
CA GLY A 89 13.18 12.15 18.54
C GLY A 89 12.04 11.40 19.25
N LEU A 90 11.36 10.46 18.58
CA LEU A 90 10.24 9.72 19.18
C LEU A 90 10.70 8.69 20.22
N THR A 91 9.85 8.45 21.22
CA THR A 91 10.04 7.34 22.17
C THR A 91 9.88 5.97 21.50
N ASN A 92 10.23 4.90 22.20
CA ASN A 92 10.08 3.54 21.68
C ASN A 92 8.63 3.20 21.37
N GLU A 93 7.71 3.62 22.24
CA GLU A 93 6.28 3.36 22.15
C GLU A 93 5.67 4.15 20.99
N GLN A 94 5.97 5.45 20.90
CA GLN A 94 5.52 6.30 19.79
C GLN A 94 6.05 5.80 18.45
N ALA A 95 7.35 5.49 18.36
CA ALA A 95 7.94 4.98 17.13
C ALA A 95 7.30 3.66 16.69
N LYS A 96 6.94 2.78 17.63
CA LYS A 96 6.25 1.52 17.36
C LYS A 96 4.83 1.77 16.85
N GLU A 97 4.06 2.61 17.51
CA GLU A 97 2.68 2.96 17.12
C GLU A 97 2.65 3.59 15.72
N ARG A 98 3.44 4.64 15.50
CA ARG A 98 3.55 5.31 14.19
C ARG A 98 4.03 4.39 13.08
N THR A 99 4.96 3.48 13.39
CA THR A 99 5.39 2.46 12.41
C THR A 99 4.23 1.54 12.04
N ASN A 100 3.46 1.06 13.02
CA ASN A 100 2.32 0.15 12.77
C ASN A 100 1.21 0.83 11.96
N GLU A 101 1.00 2.13 12.13
CA GLU A 101 0.06 2.90 11.29
C GLU A 101 0.60 3.06 9.88
N LEU A 102 1.86 3.49 9.74
CA LEU A 102 2.47 3.79 8.45
C LEU A 102 2.49 2.57 7.51
N ILE A 103 2.81 1.38 8.03
CA ILE A 103 2.87 0.17 7.19
C ILE A 103 1.51 -0.24 6.60
N LYS A 104 0.38 0.23 7.16
CA LYS A 104 -0.96 -0.05 6.62
C LYS A 104 -1.18 0.62 5.26
N GLU A 105 -0.31 1.55 4.86
CA GLU A 105 -0.32 2.15 3.53
C GLU A 105 0.28 1.24 2.45
N ILE A 106 1.08 0.23 2.81
CA ILE A 106 1.75 -0.66 1.84
C ILE A 106 0.75 -1.27 0.83
N PRO A 107 -0.39 -1.87 1.25
CA PRO A 107 -1.41 -2.35 0.33
C PRO A 107 -1.93 -1.29 -0.65
N ASN A 108 -2.16 -0.06 -0.17
CA ASN A 108 -2.67 1.05 -0.99
C ASN A 108 -1.62 1.50 -2.02
N ILE A 109 -0.36 1.59 -1.61
CA ILE A 109 0.77 1.91 -2.49
C ILE A 109 0.94 0.84 -3.56
N ILE A 110 0.91 -0.45 -3.20
CA ILE A 110 1.03 -1.54 -4.18
C ILE A 110 -0.11 -1.47 -5.19
N GLN A 111 -1.34 -1.23 -4.74
CA GLN A 111 -2.53 -1.22 -5.60
C GLN A 111 -2.57 -0.02 -6.56
N LYS A 112 -2.20 1.17 -6.10
CA LYS A 112 -2.42 2.43 -6.85
C LYS A 112 -1.13 3.10 -7.34
N GLY A 113 0.01 2.70 -6.82
CA GLY A 113 1.29 3.33 -7.11
C GLY A 113 1.82 2.98 -8.50
N LEU A 114 2.60 3.92 -9.03
CA LEU A 114 3.29 3.78 -10.31
C LEU A 114 4.47 2.84 -10.14
N LYS A 115 4.62 1.90 -11.08
CA LYS A 115 5.79 1.01 -11.12
C LYS A 115 6.93 1.71 -11.85
N GLU A 116 8.07 1.74 -11.19
CA GLU A 116 9.37 2.00 -11.79
C GLU A 116 10.21 0.73 -11.70
N GLU A 117 11.04 0.49 -12.71
CA GLU A 117 12.05 -0.57 -12.67
C GLU A 117 13.37 0.07 -12.23
N ASP A 118 13.87 -0.32 -11.07
CA ASP A 118 15.15 0.18 -10.53
C ASP A 118 16.32 -0.48 -11.24
N LYS A 119 16.27 -1.81 -11.32
CA LYS A 119 17.23 -2.68 -12.01
C LYS A 119 16.56 -4.02 -12.31
N PRO A 120 17.10 -4.85 -13.21
CA PRO A 120 16.49 -6.13 -13.56
C PRO A 120 16.11 -6.96 -12.33
N GLY A 121 14.82 -7.26 -12.21
CA GLY A 121 14.25 -8.03 -11.10
C GLY A 121 14.01 -7.27 -9.79
N TYR A 122 14.18 -5.94 -9.78
CA TYR A 122 13.79 -5.06 -8.70
C TYR A 122 12.76 -4.05 -9.22
N ALA A 123 11.60 -4.01 -8.57
CA ALA A 123 10.53 -3.07 -8.89
C ALA A 123 10.31 -2.12 -7.71
N VAL A 124 10.08 -0.85 -8.01
CA VAL A 124 9.74 0.17 -7.03
C VAL A 124 8.35 0.67 -7.33
N ILE A 125 7.46 0.61 -6.35
CA ILE A 125 6.10 1.12 -6.46
C ILE A 125 6.02 2.43 -5.70
N ILE A 126 5.78 3.51 -6.42
CA ILE A 126 5.80 4.87 -5.89
C ILE A 126 4.37 5.42 -5.84
N LEU A 127 3.97 5.93 -4.68
CA LEU A 127 2.73 6.67 -4.52
C LEU A 127 3.00 7.83 -3.56
N ASN A 128 2.80 9.06 -4.02
CA ASN A 128 3.17 10.27 -3.30
C ASN A 128 4.67 10.23 -2.90
N ASN A 129 4.99 10.52 -1.64
CA ASN A 129 6.34 10.52 -1.10
C ASN A 129 6.75 9.15 -0.51
N SER A 130 6.05 8.08 -0.90
CA SER A 130 6.22 6.73 -0.37
C SER A 130 6.62 5.76 -1.48
N LYS A 131 7.54 4.85 -1.16
CA LYS A 131 8.06 3.84 -2.09
C LYS A 131 8.05 2.46 -1.45
N VAL A 132 7.48 1.47 -2.14
CA VAL A 132 7.61 0.05 -1.77
C VAL A 132 8.56 -0.61 -2.75
N VAL A 133 9.63 -1.22 -2.24
CA VAL A 133 10.62 -1.93 -3.05
C VAL A 133 10.31 -3.41 -3.02
N LEU A 134 10.30 -4.01 -4.20
CA LEU A 134 9.98 -5.40 -4.46
C LEU A 134 11.17 -6.07 -5.16
N SER A 135 11.47 -7.32 -4.78
CA SER A 135 12.54 -8.12 -5.37
C SER A 135 12.02 -9.43 -5.91
N LYS A 136 12.44 -9.81 -7.12
CA LYS A 136 12.29 -11.18 -7.66
C LYS A 136 13.29 -12.16 -7.08
N PHE A 137 14.22 -11.70 -6.25
CA PHE A 137 15.30 -12.50 -5.71
C PHE A 137 15.30 -12.50 -4.19
N LYS A 138 15.71 -13.63 -3.63
CA LYS A 138 16.14 -13.74 -2.25
C LYS A 138 17.59 -14.21 -2.22
N GLY A 139 18.51 -13.26 -2.01
CA GLY A 139 19.92 -13.47 -2.31
C GLY A 139 20.07 -13.71 -3.81
N ASP A 140 20.72 -14.82 -4.17
CA ASP A 140 20.94 -15.21 -5.57
C ASP A 140 19.80 -16.09 -6.14
N ASN A 141 18.81 -16.45 -5.33
CA ASN A 141 17.71 -17.33 -5.74
C ASN A 141 16.55 -16.52 -6.34
N GLU A 142 16.19 -16.81 -7.60
CA GLU A 142 15.01 -16.25 -8.25
C GLU A 142 13.71 -16.90 -7.76
N LEU A 143 12.72 -16.07 -7.43
CA LEU A 143 11.42 -16.45 -6.86
C LEU A 143 10.37 -16.82 -7.93
N LYS A 144 10.79 -17.15 -9.15
CA LYS A 144 9.96 -17.73 -10.23
C LYS A 144 8.58 -17.07 -10.43
N ASN A 145 8.58 -15.81 -10.89
CA ASN A 145 7.39 -14.96 -11.12
C ASN A 145 6.71 -14.40 -9.85
N HIS A 146 7.32 -14.56 -8.69
CA HIS A 146 6.94 -13.83 -7.48
C HIS A 146 7.84 -12.63 -7.27
N TYR A 147 7.24 -11.56 -6.76
CA TYR A 147 7.93 -10.45 -6.15
C TYR A 147 7.73 -10.49 -4.65
N MET A 148 8.78 -10.24 -3.89
CA MET A 148 8.73 -10.17 -2.43
C MET A 148 8.98 -8.72 -1.99
N ILE A 149 8.22 -8.24 -1.01
CA ILE A 149 8.48 -6.93 -0.40
C ILE A 149 9.82 -6.96 0.37
N THR A 150 10.70 -6.00 0.08
CA THR A 150 12.01 -5.86 0.73
C THR A 150 12.17 -4.58 1.52
N SER A 151 11.62 -3.46 1.04
CA SER A 151 11.74 -2.15 1.68
C SER A 151 10.47 -1.33 1.54
N PHE A 152 10.29 -0.41 2.47
CA PHE A 152 9.25 0.63 2.43
C PHE A 152 9.87 1.93 2.92
N GLU A 153 9.89 2.93 2.05
CA GLU A 153 10.57 4.20 2.21
C GLU A 153 9.58 5.35 2.16
N VAL A 154 9.78 6.33 3.04
CA VAL A 154 8.98 7.55 3.13
C VAL A 154 9.93 8.70 3.43
N ASP A 155 9.71 9.84 2.79
CA ASP A 155 10.50 11.07 2.98
C ASP A 155 10.49 11.51 4.46
N ASP A 156 11.66 11.87 5.00
CA ASP A 156 11.83 12.37 6.36
C ASP A 156 10.96 13.58 6.67
N LYS A 157 10.76 14.48 5.68
CA LYS A 157 9.88 15.65 5.84
C LYS A 157 8.44 15.23 6.09
N VAL A 158 7.95 14.28 5.30
CA VAL A 158 6.59 13.74 5.45
C VAL A 158 6.44 12.99 6.77
N LEU A 159 7.47 12.26 7.21
CA LEU A 159 7.44 11.61 8.54
C LEU A 159 7.33 12.62 9.68
N ARG A 160 8.02 13.76 9.60
CA ARG A 160 7.90 14.87 10.57
C ARG A 160 6.54 15.57 10.49
N GLU A 161 6.01 15.78 9.29
CA GLU A 161 4.67 16.36 9.14
C GLU A 161 3.59 15.42 9.71
N LEU A 162 3.67 14.12 9.42
CA LEU A 162 2.79 13.12 10.03
C LEU A 162 2.94 13.10 11.56
N GLU A 163 4.13 13.32 12.11
CA GLU A 163 4.33 13.54 13.55
C GLU A 163 3.46 14.70 14.05
N THR A 164 3.59 15.87 13.41
CA THR A 164 2.90 17.10 13.81
C THR A 164 1.38 17.09 13.59
N ILE A 165 0.88 16.38 12.57
CA ILE A 165 -0.55 16.29 12.25
C ILE A 165 -1.24 15.31 13.21
N ALA A 166 -0.61 14.18 13.52
CA ALA A 166 -1.14 13.21 14.47
C ALA A 166 -0.70 13.53 15.91
N THR A 167 -0.83 14.78 16.32
CA THR A 167 -0.72 15.15 17.75
C THR A 167 -1.72 14.32 18.57
N LEU A 168 -1.21 13.21 19.12
CA LEU A 168 -1.55 12.76 20.46
C LEU A 168 -1.39 13.98 21.40
N PRO A 169 -2.25 14.15 22.41
CA PRO A 169 -2.31 15.37 23.20
C PRO A 169 -0.96 15.62 23.88
N ASN A 170 -0.23 16.60 23.37
CA ASN A 170 1.05 17.05 23.89
C ASN A 170 0.79 17.94 25.11
N ASP A 171 0.59 17.32 26.28
CA ASP A 171 0.79 18.00 27.56
C ASP A 171 2.24 17.76 28.01
N TYR A 172 3.19 18.34 27.27
CA TYR A 172 4.54 18.69 27.75
C TYR A 172 5.26 19.47 26.64
N ARG A 173 5.30 20.79 26.75
CA ARG A 173 6.26 21.62 26.02
C ARG A 173 7.19 22.26 27.04
N ASP A 174 8.44 21.79 27.06
CA ASP A 174 9.55 22.64 27.48
C ASP A 174 10.42 22.97 26.26
N GLY A 175 10.44 24.26 25.95
CA GLY A 175 11.35 25.01 25.09
C GLY A 175 11.99 24.33 23.88
N ILE A 176 11.34 24.39 22.71
CA ILE A 176 12.07 24.71 21.47
C ILE A 176 11.24 25.65 20.57
N ASN A 177 11.75 26.86 20.38
CA ASN A 177 11.24 27.86 19.44
C ASN A 177 11.58 27.45 18.01
N TYR A 178 10.58 26.99 17.27
CA TYR A 178 10.57 27.09 15.81
C TYR A 178 9.33 27.89 15.42
N SER A 179 9.56 29.10 14.91
CA SER A 179 8.54 30.00 14.40
C SER A 179 7.75 29.31 13.28
N ILE A 180 6.52 28.87 13.58
CA ILE A 180 5.55 28.48 12.56
C ILE A 180 4.95 29.77 12.00
N SER A 181 5.44 30.18 10.83
CA SER A 181 4.70 31.14 10.00
C SER A 181 3.57 30.38 9.33
N ASN A 182 2.35 30.71 9.74
CA ASN A 182 1.04 30.30 9.25
C ASN A 182 0.99 29.93 7.75
N LEU A 183 0.59 28.70 7.45
CA LEU A 183 -0.09 28.34 6.20
C LEU A 183 -1.02 27.12 6.39
N ILE A 184 -1.99 27.19 7.32
CA ILE A 184 -3.25 26.44 7.18
C ILE A 184 -4.38 27.26 7.81
N GLU A 185 -5.11 28.01 6.97
CA GLU A 185 -6.53 28.25 7.22
C GLU A 185 -7.32 27.31 6.31
N PRO A 186 -8.19 26.42 6.83
CA PRO A 186 -9.33 25.93 6.08
C PRO A 186 -10.45 26.95 6.27
N ASN A 187 -10.68 27.80 5.28
CA ASN A 187 -11.77 28.77 5.33
C ASN A 187 -13.13 28.04 5.16
N PRO A 188 -14.11 28.16 6.10
CA PRO A 188 -15.47 27.74 5.87
C PRO A 188 -16.28 28.96 5.44
N THR A 189 -16.70 29.03 4.17
CA THR A 189 -17.72 29.99 3.77
C THR A 189 -18.80 29.28 2.99
N THR A 190 -19.90 29.05 3.69
CA THR A 190 -21.23 28.77 3.17
C THR A 190 -21.59 29.80 2.11
N ASN A 191 -21.85 29.36 0.88
CA ASN A 191 -22.72 30.09 -0.04
C ASN A 191 -23.51 29.08 -0.89
N THR A 192 -24.81 29.08 -0.62
CA THR A 192 -25.86 28.32 -1.28
C THR A 192 -26.01 28.73 -2.74
N ILE A 193 -25.68 27.86 -3.71
CA ILE A 193 -26.19 27.93 -5.09
C ILE A 193 -26.37 26.50 -5.65
N LYS A 194 -27.61 26.02 -5.74
CA LYS A 194 -28.10 25.06 -6.76
C LYS A 194 -28.42 25.86 -8.03
N PRO A 195 -28.35 25.34 -9.27
CA PRO A 195 -28.80 24.01 -9.74
C PRO A 195 -27.78 23.37 -10.74
N GLN A 196 -27.90 22.21 -11.39
CA GLN A 196 -28.93 21.19 -11.67
C GLN A 196 -28.17 19.94 -12.19
N GLU A 197 -28.58 18.72 -11.83
CA GLU A 197 -28.05 17.48 -12.41
C GLU A 197 -28.51 17.30 -13.86
N PRO A 198 -27.63 16.87 -14.79
CA PRO A 198 -28.10 16.42 -16.10
C PRO A 198 -28.84 15.07 -15.93
N LEU A 199 -30.12 15.08 -16.29
CA LEU A 199 -31.02 13.92 -16.31
C LEU A 199 -30.47 12.76 -17.14
N SER A 200 -30.84 11.54 -16.76
CA SER A 200 -30.42 10.33 -17.45
C SER A 200 -31.13 10.16 -18.80
N PRO A 201 -30.50 9.51 -19.80
CA PRO A 201 -31.12 9.25 -21.12
C PRO A 201 -32.45 8.47 -21.06
N LEU A 202 -32.73 7.79 -19.96
CA LEU A 202 -33.98 7.02 -19.77
C LEU A 202 -35.19 7.92 -19.43
N GLU A 203 -34.96 9.13 -18.94
CA GLU A 203 -36.00 10.09 -18.57
C GLU A 203 -36.43 10.99 -19.74
N GLN A 204 -35.57 11.14 -20.76
CA GLN A 204 -35.91 11.88 -21.99
C GLN A 204 -36.83 11.08 -22.93
N ALA A 205 -36.73 9.75 -22.95
CA ALA A 205 -37.52 8.91 -23.87
C ALA A 205 -39.01 8.81 -23.50
N ASN A 206 -39.40 9.10 -22.26
CA ASN A 206 -40.80 9.02 -21.81
C ASN A 206 -41.60 10.31 -22.03
N ALA A 207 -40.94 11.44 -22.31
CA ALA A 207 -41.62 12.71 -22.59
C ALA A 207 -42.10 12.85 -24.04
N GLU A 208 -41.48 12.15 -25.02
CA GLU A 208 -41.88 12.25 -26.43
C GLU A 208 -43.11 11.39 -26.79
N LYS A 209 -43.50 10.45 -25.92
CA LYS A 209 -44.64 9.55 -26.17
C LYS A 209 -46.00 10.11 -25.74
N LEU A 210 -46.04 11.25 -25.05
CA LEU A 210 -47.25 11.91 -24.55
C LEU A 210 -47.63 13.20 -25.29
N ALA A 211 -46.86 13.62 -26.30
CA ALA A 211 -47.14 14.80 -27.13
C ALA A 211 -47.69 14.45 -28.53
N LYS A 212 -48.12 13.21 -28.76
CA LYS A 212 -48.72 12.75 -30.03
C LYS A 212 -50.07 12.02 -29.89
N LEU A 213 -50.85 12.30 -28.84
CA LEU A 213 -52.29 11.96 -28.82
C LEU A 213 -53.12 13.19 -28.47
#